data_AF-A0A3N2LVY4-F1
#
_entry.id   AF-A0A3N2LVY4-F1
#
_cell.length_a   1.000
_cell.length_b   1.000
_cell.length_c   1.000
_cell.angle_alpha   90.00
_cell.angle_beta   90.00
_cell.angle_gamma   90.00
#
_symmetry.space_group_name_H-M   'P 1'
#
loop_
_entity.id
_entity.type
_entity.pdbx_description
1 polymer ?
#
loop_
_entity_poly.entity_id
_entity_poly.type
_entity_poly.pdbx_seq_one_letter_code
_entity_poly.pdbx_strand_id
1 'polypeptide(L)'
;MIMVSVLEKQYMETVIRMGKRLQNGEIDWEQRRYEIAKEVMAVMIGAITKGAIDKGAMYDPNYRSLAMTSVVAATALIDELKKTQEKK
;
A
#
# COMPACT_ATOMS: atom_id res chain seq x y z
N MET A 1 29.59 -18.39 30.71
CA MET A 1 29.38 -17.43 29.62
C MET A 1 28.39 -18.06 28.67
N ILE A 2 27.13 -17.61 28.65
CA ILE A 2 26.13 -18.20 27.76
C ILE A 2 26.42 -17.68 26.35
N MET A 3 26.98 -18.53 25.51
CA MET A 3 27.26 -18.19 24.12
C MET A 3 25.97 -18.39 23.33
N VAL A 4 25.18 -17.31 23.22
CA VAL A 4 23.99 -17.27 22.37
C VAL A 4 24.46 -17.38 20.93
N SER A 5 23.93 -18.36 20.19
CA SER A 5 24.27 -18.53 18.79
C SER A 5 23.84 -17.31 17.98
N VAL A 6 24.54 -17.04 16.88
CA VAL A 6 24.20 -15.93 15.97
C VAL A 6 22.74 -16.02 15.51
N LEU A 7 22.25 -17.25 15.32
CA LEU A 7 20.88 -17.53 14.90
C LEU A 7 19.85 -17.09 15.96
N GLU A 8 20.07 -17.44 17.23
CA GLU A 8 19.20 -17.05 18.34
C GLU A 8 19.19 -15.53 18.53
N LYS A 9 20.33 -14.86 18.33
CA LYS A 9 20.43 -13.39 18.37
C LYS A 9 19.57 -12.73 17.27
N GLN A 10 19.71 -13.19 16.02
CA GLN A 10 18.94 -12.67 14.89
C GLN A 10 17.44 -12.95 15.02
N TYR A 11 17.09 -14.12 15.56
CA TYR A 11 15.70 -14.49 15.83
C TYR A 11 15.09 -13.55 16.88
N MET A 12 15.80 -13.32 17.99
CA MET A 12 15.37 -12.42 19.06
C MET A 12 15.21 -10.98 18.57
N GLU A 13 16.15 -10.46 17.78
CA GLU A 13 16.07 -9.13 17.17
C GLU A 13 14.86 -8.99 16.24
N THR A 14 14.53 -10.04 15.50
CA THR A 14 13.36 -10.07 14.62
C THR A 14 12.07 -10.09 15.40
N VAL A 15 11.97 -10.90 16.46
CA VAL A 15 10.80 -10.95 17.35
C VAL A 15 10.61 -9.63 18.07
N ILE A 16 11.67 -9.00 18.59
CA ILE A 16 11.60 -7.68 19.23
C ILE A 16 11.12 -6.61 18.24
N ARG A 17 11.63 -6.63 17.01
CA ARG A 17 11.19 -5.71 15.95
C ARG A 17 9.73 -5.92 15.54
N MET A 18 9.28 -7.17 15.44
CA MET A 18 7.87 -7.49 15.18
C MET A 18 6.98 -7.06 16.36
N GLY A 19 7.41 -7.31 17.60
CA GLY A 19 6.72 -6.88 18.81
C GLY A 19 6.59 -5.35 18.88
N LYS A 20 7.65 -4.60 18.56
CA LYS A 20 7.60 -3.12 18.49
C LYS A 20 6.65 -2.62 17.41
N ARG A 21 6.65 -3.23 16.22
CA ARG A 21 5.69 -2.88 15.14
C ARG A 21 4.23 -3.12 15.58
N LEU A 22 3.98 -4.24 16.27
CA LEU A 22 2.66 -4.58 16.80
C LEU A 22 2.23 -3.69 17.98
N GLN A 23 3.18 -3.28 18.84
CA GLN A 23 2.90 -2.45 20.02
C GLN A 23 2.80 -0.96 19.71
N ASN A 24 3.58 -0.44 18.74
CA ASN A 24 3.62 0.99 18.45
C ASN A 24 2.44 1.47 17.59
N GLY A 25 1.60 0.58 17.04
CA GLY A 25 0.54 0.97 16.11
C GLY A 25 1.08 1.74 14.89
N GLU A 26 2.37 1.57 14.57
CA GLU A 26 3.02 2.25 13.46
C GLU A 26 2.36 1.80 12.16
N ILE A 27 1.83 2.77 11.42
CA ILE A 27 1.18 2.51 10.15
C ILE A 27 2.24 2.01 9.16
N ASP A 28 2.03 0.81 8.61
CA ASP A 28 2.80 0.34 7.46
C ASP A 28 2.34 1.10 6.21
N TRP A 29 3.05 2.20 5.93
CA TRP A 29 2.75 3.08 4.82
C TRP A 29 2.90 2.40 3.46
N GLU A 30 3.78 1.41 3.34
CA GLU A 30 4.00 0.69 2.09
C GLU A 30 2.82 -0.25 1.82
N GLN A 31 2.40 -1.02 2.84
CA GLN A 31 1.17 -1.82 2.75
C GLN A 31 -0.03 -0.92 2.42
N ARG A 32 -0.15 0.23 3.11
CA ARG A 32 -1.26 1.15 2.88
C ARG A 32 -1.26 1.72 1.47
N ARG A 33 -0.07 1.98 0.89
CA ARG A 33 0.07 2.44 -0.51
C ARG A 33 -0.47 1.41 -1.49
N TYR A 34 -0.15 0.14 -1.30
CA TYR A 34 -0.66 -0.94 -2.14
C TYR A 34 -2.18 -1.07 -2.05
N GLU A 35 -2.74 -1.00 -0.85
CA GLU A 35 -4.19 -1.06 -0.64
C GLU A 35 -4.92 0.07 -1.37
N ILE A 36 -4.45 1.32 -1.18
CA ILE A 36 -5.02 2.49 -1.86
C ILE A 36 -4.90 2.36 -3.38
N ALA A 37 -3.72 1.99 -3.89
CA ALA A 37 -3.50 1.85 -5.33
C ALA A 37 -4.44 0.79 -5.95
N LYS A 38 -4.65 -0.32 -5.24
CA LYS A 38 -5.58 -1.38 -5.67
C LYS A 38 -7.02 -0.87 -5.74
N GLU A 39 -7.48 -0.12 -4.74
CA GLU A 39 -8.82 0.47 -4.73
C GLU A 39 -9.01 1.49 -5.85
N VAL A 40 -8.05 2.39 -6.03
CA VAL A 40 -8.07 3.38 -7.12
C VAL A 40 -8.14 2.69 -8.48
N MET A 41 -7.34 1.63 -8.67
CA MET A 41 -7.36 0.87 -9.92
C MET A 41 -8.72 0.21 -10.17
N ALA A 42 -9.31 -0.41 -9.14
CA ALA A 42 -10.60 -1.06 -9.25
C ALA A 42 -11.72 -0.06 -9.62
N VAL A 43 -11.71 1.13 -9.00
CA VAL A 43 -12.68 2.20 -9.30
C VAL A 43 -12.51 2.70 -10.73
N MET A 44 -11.27 2.96 -11.19
CA MET A 44 -11.02 3.42 -12.56
C MET A 44 -11.46 2.39 -13.60
N ILE A 45 -11.10 1.11 -13.41
CA ILE A 45 -11.52 0.02 -14.29
C ILE A 45 -13.05 -0.08 -14.32
N GLY A 46 -13.70 -0.07 -13.16
CA GLY A 46 -15.16 -0.14 -13.07
C GLY A 46 -15.85 1.00 -13.82
N ALA A 47 -15.35 2.23 -13.68
CA ALA A 47 -15.88 3.40 -14.38
C ALA A 47 -15.72 3.30 -15.91
N ILE A 48 -14.54 2.87 -16.39
CA ILE A 48 -14.26 2.76 -17.83
C ILE A 48 -15.08 1.62 -18.44
N THR A 49 -15.11 0.46 -17.80
CA THR A 49 -15.89 -0.70 -18.27
C THR A 49 -17.37 -0.37 -18.34
N LYS A 50 -17.93 0.30 -17.33
CA LYS A 50 -19.33 0.75 -17.36
C LYS A 50 -19.58 1.70 -18.54
N GLY A 51 -18.72 2.70 -18.73
CA GLY A 51 -18.84 3.64 -19.84
C GLY A 51 -18.71 2.99 -21.23
N ALA A 52 -17.94 1.91 -21.35
CA ALA A 52 -17.84 1.13 -22.59
C ALA A 52 -19.13 0.34 -22.85
N ILE A 53 -19.66 -0.35 -21.83
CA ILE A 53 -20.92 -1.11 -21.91
C ILE A 53 -22.08 -0.18 -22.31
N ASP A 54 -22.20 0.98 -21.65
CA ASP A 54 -23.28 1.95 -21.90
C ASP A 54 -23.26 2.48 -23.34
N LYS A 55 -22.11 2.46 -24.01
CA LYS A 55 -21.93 2.91 -25.40
C LYS A 55 -21.94 1.77 -26.42
N GLY A 56 -22.11 0.51 -25.98
CA GLY A 56 -21.96 -0.66 -26.85
C GLY A 56 -20.55 -0.81 -27.44
N ALA A 57 -19.54 -0.23 -26.79
CA ALA A 57 -18.15 -0.27 -27.25
C ALA A 57 -17.39 -1.43 -26.61
N MET A 58 -16.41 -1.98 -27.34
CA MET A 58 -15.49 -2.96 -26.78
C MET A 58 -14.55 -2.28 -25.77
N TYR A 59 -14.40 -2.90 -24.60
CA TYR A 59 -13.46 -2.46 -23.58
C TYR A 59 -12.04 -2.87 -23.95
N ASP A 60 -11.16 -1.88 -24.16
CA ASP A 60 -9.72 -2.07 -24.37
C ASP A 60 -8.92 -1.10 -23.47
N PRO A 61 -8.60 -1.50 -22.23
CA PRO A 61 -7.93 -0.63 -21.28
C PRO A 61 -6.42 -0.58 -21.47
N ASN A 62 -5.86 0.62 -21.35
CA ASN A 62 -4.43 0.79 -21.13
C ASN A 62 -4.07 0.49 -19.66
N TYR A 63 -3.90 -0.79 -19.32
CA TYR A 63 -3.57 -1.24 -17.96
C TYR A 63 -2.30 -0.61 -17.39
N ARG A 64 -1.31 -0.30 -18.24
CA ARG A 64 -0.07 0.36 -17.80
C ARG A 64 -0.35 1.76 -17.26
N SER A 65 -1.12 2.55 -18.02
CA SER A 65 -1.52 3.88 -17.59
C SER A 65 -2.35 3.84 -16.32
N LEU A 66 -3.30 2.89 -16.23
CA LEU A 66 -4.15 2.74 -15.05
C LEU A 66 -3.32 2.42 -13.80
N ALA A 67 -2.39 1.46 -13.89
CA ALA A 67 -1.52 1.10 -12.78
C ALA A 67 -0.64 2.28 -12.34
N MET A 68 -0.04 3.01 -13.29
CA MET A 68 0.77 4.20 -12.97
C MET A 68 -0.06 5.27 -12.26
N THR A 69 -1.25 5.61 -12.78
CA THR A 69 -2.15 6.59 -12.16
C THR A 69 -2.54 6.17 -10.74
N SER A 70 -2.86 4.89 -10.52
CA SER A 70 -3.19 4.37 -9.19
C SER A 70 -2.06 4.54 -8.18
N VAL A 71 -0.83 4.21 -8.56
CA VAL A 71 0.34 4.34 -7.68
C VAL A 71 0.62 5.81 -7.37
N VAL A 72 0.49 6.71 -8.35
CA VAL A 72 0.65 8.16 -8.15
C VAL A 72 -0.41 8.70 -7.21
N ALA A 73 -1.68 8.35 -7.41
CA ALA A 73 -2.79 8.76 -6.55
C ALA A 73 -2.60 8.25 -5.10
N ALA A 74 -2.18 6.99 -4.93
CA ALA A 74 -1.91 6.42 -3.62
C ALA A 74 -0.76 7.13 -2.89
N THR A 75 0.31 7.48 -3.64
CA THR A 75 1.46 8.22 -3.09
C THR A 75 1.04 9.61 -2.63
N ALA A 76 0.32 10.35 -3.48
CA ALA A 76 -0.16 11.69 -3.14
C ALA A 76 -1.08 11.69 -1.91
N LEU A 77 -1.97 10.70 -1.79
CA LEU A 77 -2.85 10.57 -0.63
C LEU A 77 -2.06 10.30 0.66
N ILE A 78 -1.07 9.41 0.61
CA ILE A 78 -0.21 9.12 1.77
C ILE A 78 0.58 10.35 2.19
N ASP A 79 1.14 11.09 1.23
CA ASP A 79 1.89 12.31 1.52
C ASP A 79 1.02 13.34 2.24
N GLU A 80 -0.25 13.48 1.84
CA GLU A 80 -1.20 14.36 2.52
C GLU A 80 -1.56 13.86 3.94
N LEU A 81 -1.79 12.55 4.09
CA LEU A 81 -2.11 11.96 5.40
C LEU A 81 -0.95 12.12 6.40
N LYS A 82 0.30 11.96 5.95
CA LYS A 82 1.48 12.13 6.82
C LYS A 82 1.61 13.54 7.37
N LYS A 83 1.28 14.58 6.59
CA LYS A 83 1.28 15.98 7.07
C LYS A 83 0.35 16.18 8.27
N THR A 84 -0.75 15.44 8.36
CA THR A 84 -1.68 15.53 9.49
C THR A 84 -1.18 14.85 10.76
N GLN A 85 -0.20 13.95 10.64
CA GLN A 85 0.41 13.26 11.77
C GLN A 85 1.56 14.05 12.39
N GLU A 86 2.31 14.82 11.57
CA GLU A 86 3.38 15.71 12.05
C GLU A 86 2.86 16.92 12.86
N LYS A 87 1.55 17.21 12.79
CA LYS A 87 0.89 18.30 13.54
C LYS A 87 0.26 17.86 14.86
N LYS A 88 0.38 16.58 15.23
CA LYS A 88 -0.05 16.06 16.54
C LYS A 88 1.14 15.93 17.46
#